data_AF-A0A494ZUL1-F1
#
_entry.id   AF-A0A494ZUL1-F1
#
_cell.length_a   1.000
_cell.length_b   1.000
_cell.length_c   1.000
_cell.angle_alpha   90.00
_cell.angle_beta   90.00
_cell.angle_gamma   90.00
#
_symmetry.space_group_name_H-M   'P 1'
#
loop_
_entity.id
_entity.type
_entity.pdbx_description
1 polymer ?
#
loop_
_entity_poly.entity_id
_entity_poly.type
_entity_poly.pdbx_seq_one_letter_code
_entity_poly.pdbx_strand_id
1 'polypeptide(L)'
;MKLEFLRMLSRMEMDPARMDLLYGFFNTYLYLNAKEEEQMAEEIAKLPKEEAKKLFKNPNVYYEKGKKEGIEEGIEKGIEQGLEQGIEEGIEHGIKKVITNMLQKGFSDEIIAEVSGVDREEIERIKKEMDL
;
A
#
# COMPACT_ATOMS: atom_id res chain seq x y z
N MET A 1 -27.91 -14.03 9.16
CA MET A 1 -28.67 -13.91 7.87
C MET A 1 -27.78 -14.17 6.66
N LYS A 2 -26.65 -13.48 6.51
CA LYS A 2 -25.71 -13.67 5.39
C LYS A 2 -25.06 -15.08 5.34
N LEU A 3 -24.73 -15.67 6.50
CA LEU A 3 -24.20 -17.04 6.56
C LEU A 3 -25.18 -18.08 6.01
N GLU A 4 -26.45 -18.01 6.39
CA GLU A 4 -27.49 -18.92 5.87
C GLU A 4 -27.66 -18.79 4.35
N PHE A 5 -27.55 -17.57 3.83
CA PHE A 5 -27.54 -17.35 2.39
C PHE A 5 -26.33 -18.01 1.71
N LEU A 6 -25.11 -17.90 2.27
CA LEU A 6 -23.93 -18.58 1.72
C LEU A 6 -24.06 -20.12 1.79
N ARG A 7 -24.65 -20.65 2.86
CA ARG A 7 -24.97 -22.08 2.98
C ARG A 7 -25.99 -22.52 1.93
N MET A 8 -26.98 -21.69 1.63
CA MET A 8 -27.95 -21.96 0.56
C MET A 8 -27.23 -21.98 -0.79
N LEU A 9 -26.44 -20.95 -1.11
CA LEU A 9 -25.70 -20.86 -2.38
C LEU A 9 -24.75 -22.06 -2.57
N SER A 10 -24.05 -22.50 -1.53
CA SER A 10 -23.10 -23.62 -1.63
C SER A 10 -23.76 -24.98 -1.91
N ARG A 11 -25.07 -25.11 -1.66
CA ARG A 11 -25.85 -26.32 -1.93
C ARG A 11 -26.49 -26.33 -3.32
N MET A 12 -26.61 -25.18 -3.97
CA MET A 12 -27.37 -25.04 -5.22
C MET A 12 -26.58 -25.45 -6.48
N GLU A 13 -25.31 -25.87 -6.36
CA GLU A 13 -24.45 -26.35 -7.47
C GLU A 13 -24.60 -25.53 -8.78
N MET A 14 -24.54 -24.20 -8.66
CA MET A 14 -24.67 -23.28 -9.80
C MET A 14 -23.35 -23.06 -10.53
N ASP A 15 -23.42 -22.62 -11.78
CA ASP A 15 -22.22 -22.19 -12.51
C ASP A 15 -21.58 -20.94 -11.87
N PRO A 16 -20.26 -20.73 -12.04
CA PRO A 16 -19.55 -19.63 -11.39
C PRO A 16 -20.14 -18.24 -11.66
N ALA A 17 -20.61 -17.97 -12.88
CA ALA A 17 -21.11 -16.66 -13.26
C ALA A 17 -22.44 -16.32 -12.56
N ARG A 18 -23.35 -17.30 -12.43
CA ARG A 18 -24.60 -17.11 -11.67
C ARG A 18 -24.34 -16.96 -10.18
N MET A 19 -23.39 -17.72 -9.64
CA MET A 19 -22.96 -17.58 -8.25
C MET A 19 -22.45 -16.17 -7.96
N ASP A 20 -21.59 -15.63 -8.84
CA ASP A 20 -21.05 -14.27 -8.70
C ASP A 20 -22.15 -13.20 -8.80
N LEU A 21 -23.11 -13.35 -9.71
CA LEU A 21 -24.22 -12.41 -9.85
C LEU A 21 -25.10 -12.36 -8.58
N LEU A 22 -25.50 -13.53 -8.07
CA LEU A 22 -26.32 -13.61 -6.85
C LEU A 22 -25.55 -13.08 -5.64
N TYR A 23 -24.28 -13.41 -5.55
CA TYR A 23 -23.43 -12.92 -4.49
C TYR A 23 -23.27 -11.39 -4.54
N GLY A 24 -22.99 -10.82 -5.70
CA GLY A 24 -22.87 -9.36 -5.88
C GLY A 24 -24.17 -8.62 -5.56
N PHE A 25 -25.32 -9.18 -5.96
CA PHE A 25 -26.62 -8.66 -5.57
C PHE A 25 -26.78 -8.67 -4.05
N PHE A 26 -26.55 -9.80 -3.40
CA PHE A 26 -26.71 -9.93 -1.95
C PHE A 26 -25.75 -9.05 -1.16
N ASN A 27 -24.50 -8.89 -1.59
CA ASN A 27 -23.55 -7.99 -0.94
C ASN A 27 -23.96 -6.51 -1.01
N THR A 28 -24.65 -6.12 -2.08
CA THR A 28 -25.12 -4.75 -2.25
C THR A 28 -26.21 -4.38 -1.23
N TYR A 29 -27.06 -5.35 -0.86
CA TYR A 29 -28.20 -5.11 0.03
C TYR A 29 -28.03 -5.64 1.46
N LEU A 30 -27.15 -6.63 1.67
CA LEU A 30 -26.81 -7.20 2.97
C LEU A 30 -25.35 -6.88 3.32
N TYR A 31 -25.16 -5.60 3.61
CA TYR A 31 -23.97 -5.10 4.26
C TYR A 31 -23.93 -5.59 5.71
N LEU A 32 -22.80 -6.16 6.11
CA LEU A 32 -22.54 -6.48 7.51
C LEU A 32 -21.65 -5.38 8.09
N ASN A 33 -21.97 -4.94 9.31
CA ASN A 33 -21.02 -4.14 10.06
C ASN A 33 -19.91 -5.02 10.64
N ALA A 34 -18.84 -4.40 11.17
CA ALA A 34 -17.67 -5.12 11.69
C ALA A 34 -18.01 -6.20 12.72
N LYS A 35 -18.98 -5.93 13.62
CA LYS A 35 -19.40 -6.89 14.65
C LYS A 35 -20.15 -8.07 14.04
N GLU A 36 -20.98 -7.84 13.03
CA GLU A 36 -21.70 -8.90 12.33
C GLU A 36 -20.77 -9.75 11.46
N GLU A 37 -19.74 -9.14 10.86
CA GLU A 37 -18.69 -9.87 10.15
C GLU A 37 -17.88 -10.78 11.07
N GLU A 38 -17.51 -10.28 12.25
CA GLU A 38 -16.80 -11.04 13.28
C GLU A 38 -17.65 -12.22 13.77
N GLN A 39 -18.91 -11.96 14.11
CA GLN A 39 -19.86 -13.01 14.50
C GLN A 39 -20.02 -14.08 13.40
N MET A 40 -20.13 -13.66 12.15
CA MET A 40 -20.20 -14.58 11.02
C MET A 40 -18.92 -15.40 10.85
N ALA A 41 -17.74 -14.79 11.02
CA ALA A 41 -16.46 -15.48 10.97
C ALA A 41 -16.33 -16.52 12.11
N GLU A 42 -16.76 -16.19 13.32
CA GLU A 42 -16.82 -17.13 14.44
C GLU A 42 -17.77 -18.29 14.16
N GLU A 43 -18.95 -18.02 13.59
CA GLU A 43 -19.91 -19.06 13.22
C GLU A 43 -19.36 -19.99 12.14
N ILE A 44 -18.62 -19.45 11.17
CA ILE A 44 -17.92 -20.24 10.14
C ILE A 44 -16.81 -21.09 10.78
N ALA A 45 -16.07 -20.55 11.75
CA ALA A 45 -15.00 -21.28 12.44
C ALA A 45 -15.52 -22.48 13.24
N LYS A 46 -16.78 -22.42 13.70
CA LYS A 46 -17.47 -23.51 14.41
C LYS A 46 -17.99 -24.61 13.46
N LEU A 47 -17.96 -24.40 12.14
CA LEU A 47 -18.45 -25.38 11.17
C LEU A 47 -17.48 -26.55 10.97
N PRO A 48 -17.99 -27.73 10.53
CA PRO A 48 -17.13 -28.80 10.05
C PRO A 48 -16.20 -28.30 8.95
N LYS A 49 -14.93 -28.72 8.97
CA LYS A 49 -13.89 -28.26 8.01
C LYS A 49 -14.31 -28.38 6.55
N GLU A 50 -15.07 -29.43 6.20
CA GLU A 50 -15.55 -29.66 4.83
C GLU A 50 -16.66 -28.69 4.41
N GLU A 51 -17.53 -28.29 5.33
CA GLU A 51 -18.55 -27.26 5.07
C GLU A 51 -17.90 -25.88 4.98
N ALA A 52 -17.00 -25.57 5.91
CA ALA A 52 -16.25 -24.32 5.90
C ALA A 52 -15.47 -24.16 4.57
N LYS A 53 -14.74 -25.19 4.12
CA LYS A 53 -14.04 -25.17 2.82
C LYS A 53 -14.96 -24.87 1.64
N LYS A 54 -16.20 -25.38 1.62
CA LYS A 54 -17.16 -25.09 0.55
C LYS A 54 -17.59 -23.63 0.55
N LEU A 55 -17.69 -22.99 1.71
CA LEU A 55 -17.96 -21.56 1.83
C LEU A 55 -16.77 -20.72 1.35
N PHE A 56 -15.54 -21.14 1.66
CA PHE A 56 -14.30 -20.46 1.21
C PHE A 56 -13.97 -20.67 -0.27
N LYS A 57 -14.52 -21.69 -0.93
CA LYS A 57 -14.37 -21.89 -2.39
C LYS A 57 -15.10 -20.83 -3.21
N ASN A 58 -16.05 -20.10 -2.62
CA ASN A 58 -16.69 -18.98 -3.27
C ASN A 58 -15.72 -17.79 -3.23
N PRO A 59 -15.17 -17.34 -4.37
CA PRO A 59 -14.09 -16.35 -4.41
C PRO A 59 -14.44 -15.07 -3.66
N ASN A 60 -15.73 -14.77 -3.59
CA ASN A 60 -16.24 -13.44 -3.45
C ASN A 60 -16.47 -13.04 -1.96
N VAL A 61 -16.43 -14.00 -1.03
CA VAL A 61 -16.65 -13.79 0.43
C VAL A 61 -15.59 -12.88 1.06
N TYR A 62 -14.34 -13.09 0.70
CA TYR A 62 -13.20 -12.35 1.26
C TYR A 62 -12.41 -11.56 0.21
N TYR A 63 -12.77 -11.70 -1.07
CA TYR A 63 -12.10 -10.98 -2.16
C TYR A 63 -12.20 -9.46 -2.01
N GLU A 64 -13.38 -8.91 -1.70
CA GLU A 64 -13.54 -7.47 -1.50
C GLU A 64 -12.72 -6.96 -0.30
N LYS A 65 -12.65 -7.75 0.79
CA LYS A 65 -11.82 -7.42 1.95
C LYS A 65 -10.33 -7.44 1.59
N GLY A 66 -9.85 -8.52 0.98
CA GLY A 66 -8.45 -8.63 0.57
C GLY A 66 -8.06 -7.61 -0.51
N LYS A 67 -8.98 -7.26 -1.41
CA LYS A 67 -8.78 -6.19 -2.40
C LYS A 67 -8.68 -4.83 -1.72
N LYS A 68 -9.55 -4.54 -0.75
CA LYS A 68 -9.51 -3.30 0.02
C LYS A 68 -8.20 -3.20 0.80
N GLU A 69 -7.84 -4.24 1.56
CA GLU A 69 -6.59 -4.31 2.32
C GLU A 69 -5.37 -4.14 1.40
N GLY A 70 -5.34 -4.84 0.25
CA GLY A 70 -4.24 -4.71 -0.70
C GLY A 70 -4.14 -3.33 -1.37
N ILE A 71 -5.26 -2.65 -1.61
CA ILE A 71 -5.27 -1.27 -2.12
C ILE A 71 -4.75 -0.31 -1.04
N GLU A 72 -5.25 -0.44 0.20
CA GLU A 72 -4.81 0.39 1.33
C GLU A 72 -3.31 0.23 1.58
N GLU A 73 -2.82 -1.01 1.66
CA GLU A 73 -1.40 -1.32 1.86
C GLU A 73 -0.54 -0.82 0.67
N GLY A 74 -1.04 -0.96 -0.56
CA GLY A 74 -0.34 -0.47 -1.74
C GLY A 74 -0.22 1.06 -1.79
N ILE A 75 -1.28 1.77 -1.39
CA ILE A 75 -1.27 3.24 -1.31
C ILE A 75 -0.34 3.71 -0.19
N GLU A 76 -0.42 3.10 0.99
CA GLU A 76 0.41 3.46 2.13
C GLU A 76 1.90 3.30 1.81
N LYS A 77 2.30 2.14 1.30
CA LYS A 77 3.69 1.88 0.88
C LYS A 77 4.14 2.83 -0.24
N GLY A 78 3.27 3.07 -1.21
CA GLY A 78 3.58 3.97 -2.33
C GLY A 78 3.81 5.42 -1.88
N ILE A 79 3.00 5.91 -0.93
CA ILE A 79 3.16 7.26 -0.36
C ILE A 79 4.42 7.34 0.49
N GLU A 80 4.68 6.35 1.34
CA GLU A 80 5.86 6.31 2.20
C GLU A 80 7.14 6.34 1.36
N GLN A 81 7.26 5.45 0.38
CA GLN A 81 8.41 5.40 -0.52
C GLN A 81 8.56 6.68 -1.33
N GLY A 82 7.47 7.20 -1.90
CA GLY A 82 7.52 8.42 -2.69
C GLY A 82 7.91 9.66 -1.86
N LEU A 83 7.46 9.74 -0.60
CA LEU A 83 7.82 10.83 0.30
C LEU A 83 9.28 10.74 0.74
N GLU A 84 9.76 9.56 1.11
CA GLU A 84 11.15 9.34 1.50
C GLU A 84 12.10 9.73 0.36
N GLN A 85 11.87 9.19 -0.84
CA GLN A 85 12.66 9.53 -2.03
C GLN A 85 12.59 11.02 -2.37
N GLY A 86 11.40 11.61 -2.35
CA GLY A 86 11.23 13.02 -2.67
C GLY A 86 11.90 13.97 -1.66
N ILE A 87 11.92 13.62 -0.38
CA ILE A 87 12.64 14.39 0.65
C ILE A 87 14.15 14.26 0.47
N GLU A 88 14.65 13.04 0.27
CA GLU A 88 16.09 12.79 0.09
C GLU A 88 16.62 13.54 -1.14
N GLU A 89 15.97 13.36 -2.30
CA GLU A 89 16.33 14.06 -3.53
C GLU A 89 16.23 15.58 -3.33
N GLY A 90 15.18 16.08 -2.67
CA GLY A 90 14.99 17.50 -2.42
C GLY A 90 16.08 18.12 -1.54
N ILE A 91 16.51 17.41 -0.49
CA ILE A 91 17.61 17.82 0.39
C ILE A 91 18.92 17.84 -0.38
N GLU A 92 19.23 16.78 -1.14
CA GLU A 92 20.47 16.69 -1.94
C GLU A 92 20.56 17.83 -2.95
N HIS A 93 19.49 18.06 -3.73
CA HIS A 93 19.43 19.18 -4.68
C HIS A 93 19.57 20.54 -3.98
N GLY A 94 18.99 20.69 -2.80
CA GLY A 94 19.11 21.89 -1.97
C GLY A 94 20.55 22.16 -1.53
N ILE A 95 21.22 21.14 -0.98
CA ILE A 95 22.62 21.21 -0.55
C ILE A 95 23.53 21.53 -1.74
N LYS A 96 23.37 20.82 -2.85
CA LYS A 96 24.14 21.06 -4.08
C LYS A 96 24.00 22.49 -4.57
N LYS A 97 22.77 23.03 -4.60
CA LYS A 97 22.52 24.43 -4.98
C LYS A 97 23.22 25.42 -4.06
N VAL A 98 23.26 25.16 -2.75
CA VAL A 98 23.99 26.00 -1.80
C VAL A 98 25.50 25.95 -2.08
N ILE A 99 26.07 24.76 -2.26
CA ILE A 99 27.50 24.58 -2.57
C ILE A 99 27.88 25.30 -3.87
N THR A 100 27.12 25.11 -4.96
CA THR A 100 27.33 25.81 -6.24
C THR A 100 27.36 27.33 -6.05
N ASN A 101 26.41 27.89 -5.30
CA ASN A 101 26.37 29.33 -5.05
C ASN A 101 27.58 29.82 -4.23
N MET A 102 28.09 29.01 -3.30
CA MET A 102 29.27 29.33 -2.51
C MET A 102 30.55 29.26 -3.35
N LEU A 103 30.71 28.24 -4.18
CA LEU A 103 31.84 28.11 -5.11
C LEU A 103 31.90 29.31 -6.07
N GLN A 104 30.77 29.70 -6.66
CA GLN A 104 30.69 30.88 -7.54
C GLN A 104 31.03 32.19 -6.84
N LYS A 105 30.81 32.27 -5.53
CA LYS A 105 31.17 33.44 -4.71
C LYS A 105 32.63 33.41 -4.22
N GLY A 106 33.38 32.35 -4.54
CA GLY A 106 34.79 32.23 -4.19
C GLY A 106 35.04 31.83 -2.73
N PHE A 107 34.09 31.19 -2.06
CA PHE A 107 34.32 30.61 -0.73
C PHE A 107 35.31 29.43 -0.83
N SER A 108 36.11 29.24 0.22
CA SER A 108 37.05 28.11 0.28
C SER A 108 36.32 26.80 0.59
N ASP A 109 36.93 25.68 0.17
CA ASP A 109 36.38 24.35 0.38
C ASP A 109 36.20 24.02 1.86
N GLU A 110 37.07 24.55 2.73
CA GLU A 110 36.93 24.39 4.19
C GLU A 110 35.61 24.97 4.71
N ILE A 111 35.28 26.20 4.29
CA ILE A 111 34.05 26.88 4.72
C ILE A 111 32.83 26.19 4.12
N ILE A 112 32.92 25.74 2.86
CA ILE A 112 31.84 25.03 2.19
C ILE A 112 31.55 23.72 2.91
N ALA A 113 32.57 22.92 3.24
CA ALA A 113 32.41 21.67 3.97
C ALA A 113 31.79 21.90 5.36
N GLU A 114 32.24 22.92 6.09
CA GLU A 114 31.70 23.27 7.41
C GLU A 114 30.22 23.67 7.36
N VAL A 115 29.82 24.50 6.38
CA VAL A 115 28.45 25.04 6.30
C VAL A 115 27.46 24.05 5.70
N SER A 116 27.87 23.29 4.69
CA SER A 116 26.99 22.35 3.99
C SER A 116 26.98 20.94 4.58
N GLY A 117 27.95 20.63 5.47
CA GLY A 117 28.06 19.33 6.12
C GLY A 117 28.51 18.20 5.20
N VAL A 118 28.96 18.51 3.98
CA VAL A 118 29.48 17.52 3.03
C VAL A 118 31.00 17.39 3.14
N ASP A 119 31.53 16.27 2.67
CA ASP A 119 32.98 16.07 2.61
C ASP A 119 33.62 16.79 1.41
N ARG A 120 34.96 16.80 1.38
CA ARG A 120 35.71 17.39 0.27
C ARG A 120 35.50 16.65 -1.05
N GLU A 121 35.20 15.36 -1.02
CA GLU A 121 35.01 14.57 -2.25
C GLU A 121 33.74 15.02 -2.99
N GLU A 122 32.67 15.32 -2.26
CA GLU A 122 31.42 15.85 -2.79
C GLU A 122 31.61 17.25 -3.38
N ILE A 123 32.37 18.12 -2.70
CA ILE A 123 32.71 19.45 -3.23
C ILE A 123 33.49 19.33 -4.55
N GLU A 124 34.47 18.43 -4.62
CA GLU A 124 35.25 18.17 -5.84
C GLU A 124 34.40 17.55 -6.96
N ARG A 125 33.42 16.70 -6.63
CA ARG A 125 32.44 16.20 -7.62
C ARG A 125 31.63 17.35 -8.22
N ILE A 126 31.09 18.22 -7.37
CA ILE A 126 30.30 19.38 -7.81
C ILE A 126 31.14 20.35 -8.65
N LYS A 127 32.40 20.61 -8.27
CA LYS A 127 33.31 21.43 -9.09
C LYS A 127 33.52 20.85 -10.49
N LYS A 128 33.76 19.54 -10.59
CA LYS A 128 33.91 18.84 -11.88
C LYS A 128 32.66 18.95 -12.76
N GLU A 129 31.47 18.86 -12.17
CA GLU A 129 30.22 19.04 -12.90
C GLU A 129 29.98 20.50 -13.34
N MET A 130 30.57 21.46 -12.63
CA MET A 130 30.50 22.88 -12.94
C MET A 130 31.62 23.36 -13.87
N ASP A 131 32.51 22.46 -14.31
CA ASP A 131 33.75 22.78 -15.05
C ASP A 131 34.65 23.81 -14.32
N LEU A 132 34.65 23.79 -12.98
CA LEU A 132 35.47 24.63 -12.09
C LEU A 132 36.75 23.94 -11.62
#